data_AF-A0A7M3YYG9-F1
#
_entry.id   AF-A0A7M3YYG9-F1
#
_cell.length_a   1.000
_cell.length_b   1.000
_cell.length_c   1.000
_cell.angle_alpha   90.00
_cell.angle_beta   90.00
_cell.angle_gamma   90.00
#
_symmetry.space_group_name_H-M   'P 1'
#
loop_
_entity.id
_entity.type
_entity.pdbx_description
1 polymer ?
#
loop_
_entity_poly.entity_id
_entity_poly.type
_entity_poly.pdbx_seq_one_letter_code
_entity_poly.pdbx_strand_id
1 'polypeptide(L)'
;MDTTTIVALAVAGVFLLILIIWFFSTWNRLINLDENAQNAWNNIDVLLNQRYDMIPNMVSIVKGYAEHESGIFDQFAKARQTAAGALAQGDVAGVAAAEGMLAGMLPRINMVAEQYPDLKANT
;
A
#
# COMPACT_ATOMS: atom_id res chain seq x y z
N MET A 1 -23.28 27.77 -52.72
CA MET A 1 -23.07 27.75 -51.25
C MET A 1 -22.60 29.12 -50.86
N ASP A 2 -23.33 29.79 -49.97
CA ASP A 2 -22.97 31.12 -49.53
C ASP A 2 -21.73 31.05 -48.63
N THR A 3 -20.85 32.04 -48.70
CA THR A 3 -19.60 32.09 -47.91
C THR A 3 -19.85 31.92 -46.41
N THR A 4 -20.99 32.40 -45.91
CA THR A 4 -21.47 32.23 -44.54
C THR A 4 -21.69 30.77 -44.15
N THR A 5 -22.25 29.95 -45.05
CA THR A 5 -22.49 28.52 -44.81
C THR A 5 -21.18 27.73 -44.76
N ILE A 6 -20.20 28.11 -45.58
CA ILE A 6 -18.86 27.52 -45.58
C ILE A 6 -18.13 27.84 -44.27
N VAL A 7 -18.20 29.10 -43.82
CA VAL A 7 -17.61 29.52 -42.53
C VAL A 7 -18.26 28.80 -41.35
N ALA A 8 -19.59 28.69 -41.33
CA ALA A 8 -20.31 27.99 -40.26
C ALA A 8 -19.90 26.50 -40.15
N LEU A 9 -19.79 25.80 -41.28
CA LEU A 9 -19.32 24.41 -41.31
C LEU A 9 -17.87 24.26 -40.88
N ALA A 10 -17.00 25.21 -41.26
CA ALA A 10 -15.60 25.21 -40.82
C ALA A 10 -15.49 25.37 -39.30
N VAL A 11 -16.24 26.30 -38.69
CA VAL A 11 -16.26 26.49 -37.23
C VAL A 11 -16.81 25.26 -36.52
N ALA A 12 -17.89 24.67 -37.03
CA ALA A 12 -18.46 23.43 -36.48
C ALA A 12 -17.45 22.27 -36.55
N GLY A 13 -16.73 22.14 -37.66
CA GLY A 13 -15.67 21.14 -37.83
C GLY A 13 -14.52 21.32 -36.84
N VAL A 14 -14.06 22.55 -36.63
CA VAL A 14 -13.02 22.86 -35.64
C VAL A 14 -13.49 22.54 -34.23
N PHE A 15 -14.72 22.92 -33.88
CA PHE A 15 -15.29 22.63 -32.57
C PHE A 15 -15.38 21.12 -32.31
N LEU A 16 -15.82 20.34 -33.31
CA LEU A 16 -15.89 18.89 -33.23
C LEU A 16 -14.49 18.26 -33.06
N LEU A 17 -13.49 18.78 -33.77
CA LEU A 17 -12.09 18.38 -33.61
C LEU A 17 -11.56 18.62 -32.19
N ILE A 18 -11.86 19.78 -31.60
CA ILE A 18 -11.46 20.10 -30.23
C ILE A 18 -12.11 19.15 -29.23
N LEU A 19 -13.40 18.85 -29.39
CA LEU A 19 -14.11 17.90 -28.52
C LEU A 19 -13.51 16.50 -28.58
N ILE A 20 -13.17 16.03 -29.78
CA ILE A 20 -12.54 14.72 -29.98
C ILE A 20 -11.19 14.68 -29.27
N ILE A 21 -10.34 15.68 -29.47
CA ILE A 21 -9.01 15.74 -28.83
C ILE A 21 -9.15 15.79 -27.31
N TRP A 22 -10.08 16.60 -26.80
CA TRP A 22 -10.33 16.72 -25.36
C TRP A 22 -10.80 15.39 -24.75
N PHE A 23 -11.71 14.69 -25.43
CA PHE A 23 -12.21 13.39 -24.97
C PHE A 23 -11.08 12.35 -24.89
N PHE A 24 -10.31 12.19 -25.96
CA PHE A 24 -9.19 11.23 -25.96
C PHE A 24 -8.09 11.59 -24.96
N SER A 25 -7.77 12.88 -24.81
CA SER A 25 -6.78 13.33 -23.82
C SER A 25 -7.21 13.01 -22.40
N THR A 26 -8.47 13.30 -22.07
CA THR A 26 -9.03 13.04 -20.74
C THR A 26 -9.10 11.55 -20.45
N TRP A 27 -9.54 10.75 -21.43
CA TRP A 27 -9.61 9.30 -21.31
C TRP A 27 -8.23 8.68 -21.04
N ASN A 28 -7.21 9.05 -21.81
CA ASN A 28 -5.85 8.57 -21.61
C ASN A 28 -5.30 8.98 -20.24
N ARG A 29 -5.61 10.19 -19.76
CA ARG A 29 -5.18 10.64 -18.43
C ARG A 29 -5.82 9.81 -17.32
N LEU A 30 -7.09 9.44 -17.44
CA LEU A 30 -7.77 8.59 -16.45
C LEU A 30 -7.15 7.19 -16.42
N ILE A 31 -6.88 6.59 -17.59
CA ILE A 31 -6.19 5.29 -17.66
C ILE A 31 -4.82 5.37 -17.01
N ASN A 32 -4.03 6.40 -17.32
CA ASN A 32 -2.71 6.56 -16.70
C ASN A 32 -2.79 6.72 -15.18
N LEU A 33 -3.82 7.39 -14.66
CA LEU A 33 -4.01 7.52 -13.21
C LEU A 33 -4.37 6.18 -12.55
N ASP A 34 -5.23 5.39 -13.19
CA ASP A 34 -5.59 4.05 -12.72
C ASP A 34 -4.38 3.10 -12.71
N GLU A 35 -3.61 3.09 -13.80
CA GLU A 35 -2.38 2.32 -13.92
C GLU A 35 -1.34 2.75 -12.86
N ASN A 36 -1.19 4.06 -12.62
CA ASN A 36 -0.31 4.56 -11.56
C ASN A 36 -0.76 4.11 -10.16
N ALA A 37 -2.06 4.08 -9.90
CA ALA A 37 -2.61 3.62 -8.62
C ALA A 37 -2.34 2.12 -8.41
N GLN A 38 -2.52 1.30 -9.45
CA GLN A 38 -2.22 -0.14 -9.42
C GLN A 38 -0.72 -0.38 -9.22
N ASN A 39 0.14 0.33 -9.93
CA ASN A 39 1.59 0.23 -9.75
C ASN A 39 2.02 0.65 -8.34
N ALA A 40 1.44 1.72 -7.80
CA ALA A 40 1.69 2.12 -6.41
C ALA A 40 1.27 1.01 -5.42
N TRP A 41 0.12 0.37 -5.64
CA TRP A 41 -0.34 -0.73 -4.80
C TRP A 41 0.57 -1.96 -4.89
N ASN A 42 0.99 -2.35 -6.10
CA ASN A 42 1.92 -3.46 -6.29
C ASN A 42 3.26 -3.23 -5.56
N ASN A 43 3.77 -2.00 -5.57
CA ASN A 43 4.98 -1.66 -4.80
C ASN A 43 4.75 -1.82 -3.29
N ILE A 44 3.59 -1.41 -2.78
CA ILE A 44 3.22 -1.58 -1.37
C ILE A 44 3.11 -3.06 -1.02
N ASP A 45 2.48 -3.87 -1.88
CA ASP A 45 2.34 -5.32 -1.69
C ASP A 45 3.70 -6.02 -1.57
N VAL A 46 4.65 -5.71 -2.45
CA VAL A 46 6.02 -6.25 -2.37
C VAL A 46 6.70 -5.86 -1.06
N LEU A 47 6.57 -4.59 -0.63
CA LEU A 47 7.17 -4.12 0.62
C LEU A 47 6.54 -4.78 1.85
N LEU A 48 5.22 -4.97 1.86
CA LEU A 48 4.52 -5.65 2.94
C LEU A 48 4.90 -7.12 3.01
N ASN A 49 5.00 -7.81 1.88
CA ASN A 49 5.48 -9.19 1.83
C ASN A 49 6.91 -9.29 2.40
N GLN A 50 7.83 -8.45 1.94
CA GLN A 50 9.20 -8.45 2.46
C GLN A 50 9.23 -8.20 3.99
N ARG A 51 8.42 -7.25 4.47
CA ARG A 51 8.30 -6.97 5.91
C ARG A 51 7.79 -8.20 6.68
N TYR A 52 6.73 -8.83 6.17
CA TYR A 52 6.16 -10.02 6.81
C TYR A 52 7.10 -11.20 6.79
N ASP A 53 7.95 -11.35 5.78
CA ASP A 53 8.94 -12.42 5.67
C ASP A 53 10.10 -12.25 6.66
N MET A 54 10.43 -11.01 7.01
CA MET A 54 11.48 -10.72 8.01
C MET A 54 11.00 -10.88 9.46
N ILE A 55 9.69 -10.71 9.74
CA ILE A 55 9.13 -10.80 11.10
C ILE A 55 9.47 -12.11 11.82
N PRO A 56 9.31 -13.31 11.23
CA PRO A 56 9.66 -14.57 11.88
C PRO A 56 11.11 -14.64 12.36
N ASN A 57 12.05 -14.13 11.55
CA ASN A 57 13.47 -14.09 11.91
C ASN A 57 13.71 -13.15 13.09
N MET A 58 13.08 -11.97 13.09
CA MET A 58 13.17 -11.04 14.23
C MET A 58 12.57 -11.65 15.50
N VAL A 59 11.39 -12.30 15.40
CA VAL A 59 10.76 -12.97 16.54
C VAL A 59 11.64 -14.09 17.09
N SER A 60 12.31 -14.86 16.23
CA SER A 60 13.24 -15.90 16.67
C SER A 60 14.43 -15.34 17.46
N ILE A 61 14.99 -14.22 17.01
CA ILE A 61 16.09 -13.54 17.71
C ILE A 61 15.61 -13.05 19.07
N VAL A 62 14.48 -12.33 19.11
CA VAL A 62 13.97 -11.74 20.34
C VAL A 62 13.51 -12.80 21.35
N LYS A 63 12.91 -13.91 20.90
CA LYS A 63 12.55 -15.05 21.76
C LYS A 63 13.76 -15.66 22.47
N GLY A 64 14.96 -15.59 21.88
CA GLY A 64 16.20 -16.07 22.51
C GLY A 64 16.71 -15.18 23.66
N TYR A 65 16.30 -13.91 23.72
CA TYR A 65 16.70 -12.96 24.76
C TYR A 65 15.59 -12.66 25.78
N ALA A 66 14.32 -12.74 25.37
CA ALA A 66 13.15 -12.38 26.17
C ALA A 66 12.14 -13.55 26.28
N GLU A 67 12.58 -14.70 26.81
CA GLU A 67 11.75 -15.91 26.93
C GLU A 67 10.46 -15.69 27.76
N HIS A 68 10.51 -14.82 28.78
CA HIS A 68 9.36 -14.52 29.64
C HIS A 68 8.29 -13.62 28.99
N GLU A 69 8.61 -12.98 27.86
CA GLU A 69 7.70 -12.08 27.12
C GLU A 69 7.08 -12.73 25.87
N SER A 70 7.15 -14.06 25.77
CA SER A 70 6.63 -14.85 24.65
C SER A 70 5.18 -14.52 24.28
N GLY A 71 4.33 -14.18 25.25
CA GLY A 71 2.92 -13.83 25.04
C GLY A 71 2.70 -12.55 24.20
N ILE A 72 3.62 -11.59 24.24
CA ILE A 72 3.56 -10.39 23.39
C ILE A 72 3.95 -10.75 21.94
N PHE A 73 4.99 -11.58 21.78
CA PHE A 73 5.44 -12.02 20.46
C PHE A 73 4.46 -12.96 19.77
N ASP A 74 3.71 -13.77 20.53
CA ASP A 74 2.66 -14.62 19.97
C ASP A 74 1.45 -13.80 19.50
N GLN A 75 1.10 -12.70 20.20
CA GLN A 75 0.11 -11.73 19.73
C GLN A 75 0.58 -11.05 18.44
N PHE A 76 1.86 -10.67 18.37
CA PHE A 76 2.46 -10.09 17.17
C PHE A 76 2.48 -11.07 15.99
N ALA A 77 2.81 -12.34 16.23
CA ALA A 77 2.79 -13.39 15.22
C ALA A 77 1.37 -13.63 14.66
N LYS A 78 0.35 -13.64 15.52
CA LYS A 78 -1.06 -13.74 15.11
C LYS A 78 -1.52 -12.51 14.31
N ALA A 79 -1.14 -11.32 14.75
CA ALA A 79 -1.43 -10.08 14.02
C ALA A 79 -0.77 -10.09 12.63
N ARG A 80 0.49 -10.54 12.53
CA ARG A 80 1.21 -10.73 11.25
C ARG A 80 0.50 -11.74 10.35
N GLN A 81 0.02 -12.86 10.90
CA GLN A 81 -0.72 -13.85 10.12
C GLN A 81 -2.03 -13.27 9.55
N THR A 82 -2.72 -12.45 10.35
CA THR A 82 -3.94 -11.76 9.91
C THR A 82 -3.63 -10.76 8.79
N ALA A 83 -2.55 -9.98 8.95
CA ALA A 83 -2.12 -8.99 7.97
C ALA A 83 -1.67 -9.63 6.64
N ALA A 84 -0.89 -10.72 6.71
CA ALA A 84 -0.48 -11.50 5.54
C ALA A 84 -1.68 -12.18 4.86
N GLY A 85 -2.65 -12.66 5.64
CA GLY A 85 -3.88 -13.26 5.11
C GLY A 85 -4.77 -12.26 4.36
N ALA A 86 -4.90 -11.03 4.89
CA ALA A 86 -5.60 -9.95 4.20
C ALA A 86 -4.89 -9.52 2.91
N LEU A 87 -3.56 -9.46 2.94
CA LEU A 87 -2.74 -9.14 1.77
C LEU A 87 -2.92 -10.18 0.65
N ALA A 88 -2.87 -11.46 1.00
CA ALA A 88 -3.07 -12.55 0.03
C ALA A 88 -4.47 -12.57 -0.59
N GLN A 89 -5.49 -12.01 0.09
CA GLN A 89 -6.85 -11.88 -0.41
C GLN A 89 -7.06 -10.61 -1.26
N GLY A 90 -6.06 -9.72 -1.34
CA GLY A 90 -6.18 -8.42 -2.00
C GLY A 90 -7.10 -7.44 -1.26
N ASP A 91 -7.39 -7.69 0.04
CA ASP A 91 -8.23 -6.82 0.85
C ASP A 91 -7.41 -5.65 1.41
N VAL A 92 -7.36 -4.55 0.66
CA VAL A 92 -6.64 -3.32 1.04
C VAL A 92 -7.11 -2.77 2.39
N ALA A 93 -8.42 -2.81 2.66
CA ALA A 93 -8.98 -2.29 3.90
C ALA A 93 -8.62 -3.18 5.10
N GLY A 94 -8.67 -4.50 4.91
CA GLY A 94 -8.22 -5.49 5.88
C GLY A 94 -6.73 -5.37 6.18
N VAL A 95 -5.89 -5.15 5.16
CA VAL A 95 -4.46 -4.89 5.32
C VAL A 95 -4.23 -3.65 6.17
N ALA A 96 -4.90 -2.54 5.85
CA ALA A 96 -4.75 -1.29 6.61
C ALA A 96 -5.15 -1.45 8.09
N ALA A 97 -6.24 -2.18 8.38
CA ALA A 97 -6.68 -2.45 9.74
C ALA A 97 -5.67 -3.33 10.50
N ALA A 98 -5.17 -4.39 9.87
CA ALA A 98 -4.19 -5.30 10.47
C ALA A 98 -2.84 -4.60 10.71
N GLU A 99 -2.40 -3.75 9.77
CA GLU A 99 -1.24 -2.89 9.93
C GLU A 99 -1.39 -1.90 11.09
N GLY A 100 -2.57 -1.31 11.26
CA GLY A 100 -2.88 -0.46 12.41
C GLY A 100 -2.77 -1.20 13.75
N MET A 101 -3.17 -2.47 13.79
CA MET A 101 -3.00 -3.32 14.99
C MET A 101 -1.52 -3.60 15.26
N LEU A 102 -0.73 -3.93 14.25
CA LEU A 102 0.72 -4.14 14.38
C LEU A 102 1.41 -2.87 14.90
N ALA A 103 1.05 -1.70 14.35
CA ALA A 103 1.57 -0.41 14.80
C ALA A 103 1.22 -0.13 16.27
N GLY A 104 0.02 -0.50 16.72
CA GLY A 104 -0.41 -0.37 18.11
C GLY A 104 0.36 -1.27 19.09
N MET A 105 1.02 -2.33 18.61
CA MET A 105 1.85 -3.23 19.43
C MET A 105 3.31 -2.74 19.56
N LEU A 106 3.79 -1.89 18.64
CA LEU A 106 5.17 -1.38 18.65
C LEU A 106 5.57 -0.69 19.96
N PRO A 107 4.73 0.13 20.63
CA PRO A 107 5.10 0.73 21.92
C PRO A 107 5.40 -0.31 23.01
N ARG A 108 4.68 -1.44 23.00
CA ARG A 108 4.92 -2.54 23.95
C ARG A 108 6.22 -3.28 23.63
N ILE A 109 6.50 -3.50 22.34
CA ILE A 109 7.76 -4.12 21.90
C ILE A 109 8.95 -3.23 22.26
N ASN A 110 8.84 -1.91 22.09
CA ASN A 110 9.89 -0.97 22.47
C ASN A 110 10.13 -0.97 23.98
N MET A 111 9.08 -1.05 24.79
CA MET A 111 9.22 -1.17 26.25
C MET A 111 9.96 -2.45 26.66
N VAL A 112 9.67 -3.57 26.00
CA VAL A 112 10.42 -4.82 26.20
C VAL A 112 11.88 -4.62 25.78
N ALA A 113 12.14 -4.03 24.62
CA ALA A 113 13.52 -3.76 24.17
C ALA A 113 14.31 -2.85 25.14
N GLU A 114 13.65 -1.92 25.83
CA GLU A 114 14.28 -1.11 26.88
C GLU A 114 14.63 -1.91 28.14
N GLN A 115 13.82 -2.91 28.49
CA GLN A 115 14.07 -3.78 29.65
C GLN A 115 15.20 -4.79 29.39
N TYR A 116 15.52 -5.07 28.12
CA TYR A 116 16.57 -6.00 27.71
C TYR A 116 17.67 -5.27 26.89
N PRO A 117 18.69 -4.68 27.55
CA PRO A 117 19.76 -3.93 26.87
C PRO A 117 20.55 -4.75 25.83
N ASP A 118 20.70 -6.05 26.06
CA ASP A 118 21.40 -6.96 25.14
C ASP A 118 20.65 -7.17 23.82
N LEU A 119 19.32 -7.00 23.87
CA LEU A 119 18.42 -7.03 22.72
C LEU A 119 18.60 -5.77 21.87
N LYS A 120 18.70 -4.61 22.53
CA LYS A 120 18.98 -3.32 21.90
C LYS A 120 20.38 -3.24 21.26
N ALA A 121 21.35 -3.98 21.79
CA ALA A 121 22.71 -4.01 21.25
C ALA A 121 22.87 -4.93 20.02
N ASN A 122 21.94 -5.89 19.81
CA ASN A 122 21.96 -6.86 18.71
C ASN A 122 20.93 -6.56 17.59
N THR A 123 20.08 -5.55 17.76
CA THR A 123 19.24 -4.96 16.70
C THR A 123 19.97 -3.85 15.97
#